data_AF-A0A0Q5FUS6-F1
#
_entry.id   AF-A0A0Q5FUS6-F1
#
_cell.length_a   1.000
_cell.length_b   1.000
_cell.length_c   1.000
_cell.angle_alpha   90.00
_cell.angle_beta   90.00
_cell.angle_gamma   90.00
#
_symmetry.space_group_name_H-M   'P 1'
#
loop_
_entity.id
_entity.type
_entity.pdbx_description
1 polymer ?
#
loop_
_entity_poly.entity_id
_entity_poly.type
_entity_poly.pdbx_seq_one_letter_code
_entity_poly.pdbx_strand_id
1 'polypeptide(L)'
;MNDFRFGPAEFYLVGFEGDSPDPETFRALTELVSSGVVRLLDFVVLTKTEDGEVEIRELDEDSDILSLGGLAPIAAGIAGEEDVEDLAELVPPGHSAAIVVLELSFARELAQRLAAAGGQVLHSERVPAPVVNAMMDILDQEGE
;
A
#
# COMPACT_ATOMS: atom_id res chain seq x y z
N MET A 1 -2.48 27.50 8.86
CA MET A 1 -1.84 26.45 8.05
C MET A 1 -2.79 25.29 7.98
N ASN A 2 -3.03 24.73 6.80
CA ASN A 2 -3.68 23.41 6.73
C ASN A 2 -2.69 22.41 7.31
N ASP A 3 -2.88 22.05 8.57
CA ASP A 3 -2.13 20.96 9.17
C ASP A 3 -2.82 19.66 8.74
N PHE A 4 -2.34 19.07 7.65
CA PHE A 4 -2.87 17.80 7.17
C PHE A 4 -2.50 16.70 8.16
N ARG A 5 -3.49 16.03 8.75
CA ARG A 5 -3.28 14.89 9.65
C ARG A 5 -2.68 13.68 8.93
N PHE A 6 -3.10 13.45 7.68
CA PHE A 6 -2.61 12.38 6.80
C PHE A 6 -2.38 12.92 5.39
N GLY A 7 -1.43 12.32 4.69
CA GLY A 7 -1.26 12.47 3.23
C GLY A 7 -2.22 11.58 2.44
N PRO A 8 -2.10 11.61 1.10
CA PRO A 8 -2.73 10.62 0.23
C PRO A 8 -2.33 9.20 0.63
N ALA A 9 -3.24 8.24 0.46
CA ALA A 9 -2.98 6.83 0.68
C ALA A 9 -2.91 6.09 -0.65
N GLU A 10 -2.08 5.05 -0.72
CA GLU A 10 -2.06 4.08 -1.81
C GLU A 10 -2.49 2.70 -1.32
N PHE A 11 -3.37 2.07 -2.08
CA PHE A 11 -3.81 0.70 -1.89
C PHE A 11 -3.00 -0.25 -2.77
N TYR A 12 -2.52 -1.33 -2.17
CA TYR A 12 -1.82 -2.41 -2.83
C TYR A 12 -2.53 -3.73 -2.55
N LEU A 13 -2.75 -4.53 -3.58
CA LEU A 13 -3.06 -5.95 -3.47
C LEU A 13 -1.82 -6.71 -3.95
N VAL A 14 -1.20 -7.47 -3.04
CA VAL A 14 -0.01 -8.27 -3.33
C VAL A 14 -0.39 -9.73 -3.25
N GLY A 15 -0.36 -10.43 -4.38
CA GLY A 15 -0.69 -11.86 -4.45
C GLY A 15 0.52 -12.76 -4.20
N PHE A 16 0.27 -13.93 -3.60
CA PHE A 16 1.25 -14.95 -3.27
C PHE A 16 0.74 -16.33 -3.67
N GLU A 17 1.65 -17.20 -4.12
CA GLU A 17 1.34 -18.62 -4.27
C GLU A 17 1.20 -19.27 -2.89
N GLY A 18 0.24 -20.18 -2.73
CA GLY A 18 0.00 -20.88 -1.46
C GLY A 18 -0.92 -20.12 -0.49
N ASP A 19 -1.07 -20.67 0.71
CA ASP A 19 -2.09 -20.29 1.68
C ASP A 19 -1.69 -19.13 2.61
N SER A 20 -0.43 -18.71 2.61
CA SER A 20 0.07 -17.58 3.40
C SER A 20 1.15 -16.78 2.66
N PRO A 21 1.17 -15.45 2.82
CA PRO A 21 2.30 -14.62 2.42
C PRO A 21 3.61 -15.07 3.09
N ASP A 22 4.73 -15.00 2.37
CA ASP A 22 6.07 -15.12 2.99
C ASP A 22 6.39 -13.82 3.75
N PRO A 23 6.62 -13.89 5.09
CA PRO A 23 6.98 -12.71 5.90
C PRO A 23 8.18 -11.92 5.36
N GLU A 24 9.16 -12.57 4.71
CA GLU A 24 10.32 -11.89 4.14
C GLU A 24 9.94 -10.90 3.02
N THR A 25 8.80 -11.12 2.36
CA THR A 25 8.27 -10.20 1.33
C THR A 25 8.10 -8.79 1.88
N PHE A 26 7.70 -8.68 3.15
CA PHE A 26 7.41 -7.39 3.76
C PHE A 26 8.61 -6.72 4.39
N ARG A 27 9.81 -7.33 4.36
CA ARG A 27 11.03 -6.71 4.90
C ARG A 27 11.32 -5.36 4.25
N ALA A 28 11.17 -5.26 2.93
CA ALA A 28 11.33 -4.00 2.20
C ALA A 28 10.27 -2.96 2.61
N LEU A 29 9.04 -3.40 2.88
CA LEU A 29 7.99 -2.54 3.40
C LEU A 29 8.35 -2.00 4.79
N THR A 30 8.82 -2.87 5.69
CA THR A 30 9.26 -2.48 7.04
C THR A 30 10.39 -1.45 7.00
N GLU A 31 11.36 -1.61 6.10
CA GLU A 31 12.44 -0.65 5.88
C GLU A 31 11.90 0.72 5.41
N LEU A 32 10.95 0.73 4.47
CA LEU A 32 10.31 1.95 3.98
C LEU A 32 9.50 2.67 5.06
N VAL A 33 8.71 1.94 5.85
CA VAL A 33 7.96 2.51 6.98
C VAL A 33 8.92 3.06 8.03
N SER A 34 9.99 2.34 8.34
CA SER A 34 11.02 2.78 9.31
C SER A 34 11.77 4.03 8.87
N SER A 35 11.94 4.22 7.56
CA SER A 35 12.53 5.45 7.00
C SER A 35 11.63 6.69 7.14
N GLY A 36 10.32 6.49 7.40
CA GLY A 36 9.32 7.54 7.50
C GLY A 36 8.80 8.10 6.16
N VAL A 37 9.29 7.58 5.03
CA VAL A 37 8.83 7.97 3.68
C VAL A 37 7.35 7.64 3.47
N VAL A 38 6.92 6.51 4.04
CA VAL A 38 5.53 6.06 4.09
C VAL A 38 5.14 5.68 5.51
N ARG A 39 3.84 5.61 5.79
CA ARG A 39 3.32 5.01 7.04
C ARG A 39 2.32 3.91 6.70
N LEU A 40 2.36 2.82 7.45
CA LEU A 40 1.37 1.74 7.32
C LEU A 40 0.05 2.18 7.96
N LEU A 41 -0.98 2.38 7.14
CA LEU A 41 -2.31 2.73 7.60
C LEU A 41 -3.09 1.46 7.96
N ASP A 42 -3.10 0.49 7.06
CA ASP A 42 -3.88 -0.73 7.18
C ASP A 42 -3.18 -1.93 6.52
N PHE A 43 -3.44 -3.12 7.03
CA PHE A 43 -2.89 -4.37 6.52
C PHE A 43 -3.83 -5.54 6.78
N VAL A 44 -4.24 -6.20 5.70
CA VAL A 44 -5.16 -7.34 5.74
C VAL A 44 -4.58 -8.48 4.91
N VAL A 45 -4.59 -9.70 5.46
CA VAL A 45 -4.24 -10.91 4.73
C VAL A 45 -5.49 -11.67 4.34
N LEU A 46 -5.49 -12.11 3.10
CA LEU A 46 -6.53 -12.92 2.49
C LEU A 46 -5.93 -14.28 2.14
N THR A 47 -6.64 -15.35 2.46
CA THR A 47 -6.35 -16.69 1.96
C THR A 47 -7.59 -17.17 1.20
N LYS A 48 -7.44 -17.54 -0.07
CA LYS A 48 -8.52 -18.17 -0.83
C LYS A 48 -8.25 -19.67 -0.96
N THR A 49 -9.14 -20.49 -0.42
CA THR A 49 -9.04 -21.95 -0.50
C THR A 49 -9.25 -22.43 -1.94
N GLU A 50 -8.92 -23.70 -2.22
CA GLU A 50 -9.15 -24.29 -3.56
C GLU A 50 -10.65 -24.33 -3.93
N ASP A 51 -11.53 -24.43 -2.93
CA ASP A 51 -12.98 -24.41 -3.09
C ASP A 51 -13.54 -22.99 -3.27
N GLY A 52 -12.68 -21.97 -3.17
CA GLY A 52 -13.04 -20.55 -3.35
C GLY A 52 -13.53 -19.85 -2.10
N GLU A 53 -13.48 -20.49 -0.92
CA GLU A 53 -13.76 -19.83 0.35
C GLU A 53 -12.63 -18.83 0.68
N VAL A 54 -13.02 -17.64 1.14
CA VAL A 54 -12.07 -16.57 1.50
C VAL A 54 -12.00 -16.47 3.01
N GLU A 55 -10.79 -16.57 3.54
CA GLU A 55 -10.47 -16.29 4.94
C GLU A 55 -9.72 -14.96 5.02
N ILE A 56 -10.17 -14.09 5.93
CA ILE A 56 -9.61 -12.75 6.14
C ILE A 56 -8.94 -12.72 7.52
N ARG A 57 -7.72 -12.21 7.58
CA ARG A 57 -6.95 -12.02 8.81
C ARG A 57 -6.37 -10.62 8.85
N GLU A 58 -6.78 -9.82 9.82
CA GLU A 58 -6.20 -8.50 10.06
C GLU A 58 -4.91 -8.62 10.88
N LEU A 59 -3.97 -7.70 10.65
CA LEU A 59 -2.82 -7.53 11.56
C LEU A 59 -3.25 -6.71 12.78
N ASP A 60 -3.39 -7.37 13.91
CA ASP A 60 -3.59 -6.76 15.23
C ASP A 60 -2.32 -6.81 16.09
N GLU A 61 -2.29 -6.05 17.18
CA GLU A 61 -1.12 -5.97 18.09
C GLU A 61 -0.74 -7.33 18.73
N ASP A 62 -1.64 -8.31 18.69
CA ASP A 62 -1.50 -9.63 19.31
C ASP A 62 -1.20 -10.79 18.32
N SER A 63 -1.14 -10.53 17.00
CA SER A 63 -0.87 -11.57 16.00
C SER A 63 0.63 -11.81 15.75
N ASP A 64 1.17 -12.81 16.44
CA ASP A 64 2.55 -13.31 16.26
C ASP A 64 2.86 -13.80 14.82
N ILE A 65 1.83 -14.14 14.03
CA ILE A 65 1.97 -14.91 12.78
C ILE A 65 2.53 -14.04 11.63
N LEU A 66 2.36 -12.72 11.70
CA LEU A 66 2.72 -11.79 10.63
C LEU A 66 3.43 -10.53 11.12
N SER A 67 4.00 -10.56 12.33
CA SER A 67 4.74 -9.42 12.90
C SER A 67 5.68 -8.84 11.84
N LEU A 68 5.30 -7.69 11.26
CA LEU A 68 6.03 -6.97 10.21
C LEU A 68 7.28 -6.29 10.79
N GLY A 69 8.08 -7.04 11.54
CA GLY A 69 9.10 -6.51 12.45
C GLY A 69 8.51 -5.70 13.60
N GLY A 70 7.31 -6.05 14.10
CA GLY A 70 6.61 -5.31 15.15
C GLY A 70 5.90 -4.03 14.69
N LEU A 71 5.70 -3.85 13.37
CA LEU A 71 4.86 -2.77 12.85
C LEU A 71 3.38 -3.14 12.98
N ALA A 72 2.62 -2.29 13.68
CA ALA A 72 1.17 -2.34 13.73
C ALA A 72 0.57 -1.23 12.84
N PRO A 73 -0.53 -1.50 12.11
CA PRO A 73 -1.25 -0.47 11.39
C PRO A 73 -1.75 0.63 12.34
N ILE A 74 -1.59 1.88 11.94
CA ILE A 74 -1.96 3.04 12.79
C ILE A 74 -3.41 3.50 12.59
N ALA A 75 -4.10 2.91 11.62
CA ALA A 75 -5.47 3.22 11.24
C ALA A 75 -6.12 1.97 10.63
N ALA A 76 -6.22 0.88 11.40
CA ALA A 76 -6.89 -0.34 10.96
C ALA A 76 -8.35 -0.07 10.52
N GLY A 77 -8.81 -0.80 9.50
CA GLY A 77 -10.16 -0.67 8.94
C GLY A 77 -10.32 0.45 7.91
N ILE A 78 -9.23 0.89 7.28
CA ILE A 78 -9.27 1.77 6.10
C ILE A 78 -9.62 0.97 4.85
N ALA A 79 -9.16 -0.27 4.75
CA ALA A 79 -9.72 -1.25 3.83
C ALA A 79 -11.06 -1.72 4.41
N GLY A 80 -12.16 -1.21 3.85
CA GLY A 80 -13.50 -1.60 4.28
C GLY A 80 -13.81 -3.04 3.88
N GLU A 81 -14.83 -3.64 4.50
CA GLU A 81 -15.28 -5.01 4.18
C GLU A 81 -15.59 -5.18 2.68
N GLU A 82 -16.29 -4.20 2.08
CA GLU A 82 -16.61 -4.19 0.64
C GLU A 82 -15.34 -4.14 -0.23
N ASP A 83 -14.35 -3.30 0.11
CA ASP A 83 -13.09 -3.22 -0.63
C ASP A 83 -12.31 -4.54 -0.53
N VAL A 84 -12.34 -5.17 0.64
CA VAL A 84 -11.67 -6.45 0.88
C VAL A 84 -12.34 -7.57 0.07
N GLU A 85 -13.66 -7.63 0.05
CA GLU A 85 -14.43 -8.59 -0.75
C GLU A 85 -14.14 -8.42 -2.25
N ASP A 86 -14.21 -7.19 -2.77
CA ASP A 86 -13.92 -6.88 -4.18
C ASP A 86 -12.50 -7.27 -4.57
N LEU A 87 -11.51 -6.97 -3.73
CA LEU A 87 -10.11 -7.33 -3.96
C LEU A 87 -9.88 -8.85 -3.83
N ALA A 88 -10.62 -9.52 -2.95
CA ALA A 88 -10.54 -10.96 -2.80
C ALA A 88 -10.95 -11.68 -4.10
N GLU A 89 -11.85 -11.13 -4.91
CA GLU A 89 -12.23 -11.70 -6.20
C GLU A 89 -11.03 -11.85 -7.16
N LEU A 90 -10.05 -10.95 -7.06
CA LEU A 90 -8.84 -10.96 -7.90
C LEU A 90 -7.83 -12.06 -7.50
N VAL A 91 -7.98 -12.63 -6.30
CA VAL A 91 -7.09 -13.68 -5.78
C VAL A 91 -7.49 -15.03 -6.38
N PRO A 92 -6.59 -15.78 -7.03
CA PRO A 92 -6.92 -17.12 -7.54
C PRO A 92 -7.19 -18.12 -6.40
N PRO A 93 -7.98 -19.18 -6.62
CA PRO A 93 -8.10 -20.28 -5.66
C PRO A 93 -6.73 -20.90 -5.32
N GLY A 94 -6.54 -21.32 -4.06
CA GLY A 94 -5.28 -21.87 -3.55
C GLY A 94 -4.16 -20.84 -3.37
N HIS A 95 -4.47 -19.54 -3.45
CA HIS A 95 -3.53 -18.44 -3.28
C HIS A 95 -3.89 -17.58 -2.08
N SER A 96 -2.96 -16.73 -1.69
CA SER A 96 -3.14 -15.72 -0.66
C SER A 96 -2.77 -14.34 -1.19
N ALA A 97 -3.23 -13.31 -0.50
CA ALA A 97 -2.87 -11.94 -0.82
C ALA A 97 -2.76 -11.09 0.44
N ALA A 98 -2.01 -10.00 0.34
CA ALA A 98 -2.01 -8.93 1.33
C ALA A 98 -2.54 -7.65 0.71
N ILE A 99 -3.54 -7.07 1.37
CA ILE A 99 -3.96 -5.70 1.15
C ILE A 99 -3.10 -4.82 2.04
N VAL A 100 -2.40 -3.86 1.45
CA VAL A 100 -1.53 -2.92 2.16
C VAL A 100 -1.97 -1.51 1.83
N VAL A 101 -2.29 -0.72 2.85
CA VAL A 101 -2.64 0.68 2.70
C VAL A 101 -1.52 1.54 3.26
N LEU A 102 -0.88 2.33 2.40
CA LEU A 102 0.27 3.16 2.75
C LEU A 102 -0.06 4.64 2.63
N GLU A 103 0.17 5.41 3.69
CA GLU A 103 0.23 6.87 3.59
C GLU A 103 1.51 7.29 2.88
N LEU A 104 1.39 8.14 1.86
CA LEU A 104 2.51 8.84 1.24
C LEU A 104 2.91 10.06 2.11
N SER A 105 3.68 9.81 3.17
CA SER A 105 4.09 10.85 4.14
C SER A 105 4.81 12.02 3.47
N PHE A 106 5.63 11.74 2.45
CA PHE A 106 6.33 12.79 1.70
C PHE A 106 5.35 13.75 0.99
N ALA A 107 4.21 13.25 0.51
CA ALA A 107 3.22 14.06 -0.19
C ALA A 107 2.48 14.98 0.78
N ARG A 108 2.22 14.51 2.01
CA ARG A 108 1.73 15.35 3.11
C ARG A 108 2.69 16.49 3.39
N GLU A 109 3.97 16.17 3.57
CA GLU A 109 5.00 17.16 3.87
C GLU A 109 5.16 18.18 2.75
N LEU A 110 5.17 17.73 1.49
CA LEU A 110 5.23 18.59 0.32
C LEU A 110 4.03 19.55 0.28
N ALA A 111 2.81 19.05 0.47
CA ALA A 111 1.61 19.87 0.49
C ALA A 111 1.64 20.92 1.61
N GLN A 112 2.11 20.57 2.80
CA GLN A 112 2.29 21.50 3.91
C GLN A 112 3.31 22.60 3.59
N ARG A 113 4.47 22.23 3.02
CA ARG A 113 5.52 23.18 2.63
C ARG A 113 5.08 24.13 1.52
N LEU A 114 4.38 23.61 0.51
CA LEU A 114 3.79 24.44 -0.56
C LEU A 114 2.76 25.43 0.01
N ALA A 115 1.87 24.96 0.89
CA ALA A 115 0.89 25.80 1.56
C ALA A 115 1.53 26.90 2.41
N ALA A 116 2.63 26.60 3.11
CA ALA A 116 3.39 27.59 3.86
C ALA A 116 4.00 28.69 2.97
N ALA A 117 4.34 28.34 1.72
CA ALA A 117 4.83 29.28 0.71
C ALA A 117 3.71 30.00 -0.07
N GLY A 118 2.44 29.76 0.26
CA GLY A 118 1.28 30.33 -0.44
C GLY A 118 0.86 29.58 -1.72
N GLY A 119 1.48 28.42 -1.99
CA GLY A 119 1.06 27.52 -3.07
C GLY A 119 -0.04 26.54 -2.62
N GLN A 120 -0.71 25.92 -3.59
CA GLN A 120 -1.73 24.90 -3.34
C GLN A 120 -1.59 23.76 -4.35
N VAL A 121 -1.65 22.52 -3.88
CA VAL A 121 -1.78 21.36 -4.75
C VAL A 121 -3.22 21.34 -5.29
N LEU A 122 -3.38 21.61 -6.58
CA LEU A 122 -4.70 21.63 -7.24
C LEU A 122 -5.13 20.25 -7.75
N HIS A 123 -4.18 19.39 -8.08
CA HIS A 123 -4.42 18.07 -8.64
C HIS A 123 -3.22 17.14 -8.35
N SER A 124 -3.50 15.85 -8.21
CA SER A 124 -2.52 14.78 -8.05
C SER A 124 -3.07 13.52 -8.71
N GLU A 125 -2.22 12.80 -9.45
CA GLU A 125 -2.58 11.58 -10.15
C GLU A 125 -1.43 10.57 -10.07
N ARG A 126 -1.78 9.29 -10.01
CA ARG A 126 -0.82 8.19 -10.08
C ARG A 126 -0.67 7.74 -11.53
N VAL A 127 0.52 7.98 -12.09
CA VAL A 127 0.87 7.47 -13.43
C VAL A 127 1.53 6.11 -13.28
N PRO A 128 1.04 5.04 -13.94
CA PRO A 128 1.63 3.71 -13.84
C PRO A 128 3.10 3.69 -14.27
N ALA A 129 3.95 2.99 -13.51
CA ALA A 129 5.38 2.91 -13.81
C ALA A 129 5.71 2.46 -15.25
N PRO A 130 5.00 1.48 -15.86
CA PRO A 130 5.24 1.14 -17.27
C PRO A 130 5.01 2.30 -18.24
N VAL A 131 4.04 3.17 -17.95
CA VAL A 131 3.77 4.37 -18.76
C VAL A 131 4.89 5.38 -18.58
N VAL A 132 5.33 5.64 -17.35
CA VAL A 132 6.46 6.54 -17.08
C VAL A 132 7.72 6.06 -17.78
N ASN A 133 8.05 4.77 -17.65
CA ASN A 133 9.26 4.19 -18.25
C ASN A 133 9.21 4.25 -19.78
N ALA A 134 8.09 3.88 -20.39
CA ALA A 134 7.93 3.96 -21.84
C ALA A 134 8.08 5.40 -22.38
N MET A 135 7.60 6.40 -21.63
CA MET A 135 7.78 7.80 -21.99
C MET A 135 9.25 8.25 -21.90
N MET A 136 9.98 7.80 -20.87
CA MET A 136 11.41 8.11 -20.74
C MET A 136 12.24 7.48 -21.86
N ASP A 137 11.96 6.22 -22.21
CA ASP A 137 12.65 5.52 -23.30
C ASP A 137 12.52 6.25 -24.64
N ILE A 138 11.37 6.90 -24.90
CA ILE A 138 11.15 7.70 -26.12
C ILE A 138 11.98 8.97 -26.10
N LEU A 139 11.99 9.70 -24.97
CA LEU A 139 12.74 10.96 -24.83
C LEU A 139 14.24 10.74 -24.98
N ASP A 140 14.77 9.63 -24.45
CA ASP A 140 16.18 9.28 -24.58
C ASP A 140 16.56 8.97 -26.05
N GLN A 141 15.63 8.39 -26.84
CA GLN A 141 15.82 8.13 -28.27
C GLN A 141 15.70 9.39 -29.15
N GLU A 142 14.93 10.39 -28.74
CA GLU A 142 14.80 11.67 -29.45
C GLU A 142 15.97 12.64 -29.16
N GLY A 143 16.68 12.42 -28.05
CA GLY A 143 17.86 13.19 -27.64
C GLY A 143 19.19 12.72 -28.25
N GLU A 144 19.20 11.59 -28.96
CA GLU A 144 20.34 11.05 -29.75
C GLU A 144 20.25 11.40 -31.24
#